data_AF-A0A1D6L8C1-F1
#
_entry.id   AF-A0A1D6L8C1-F1
#
_cell.length_a   1.000
_cell.length_b   1.000
_cell.length_c   1.000
_cell.angle_alpha   90.00
_cell.angle_beta   90.00
_cell.angle_gamma   90.00
#
_symmetry.space_group_name_H-M   'P 1'
#
loop_
_entity.id
_entity.type
_entity.pdbx_description
1 polymer ?
#
loop_
_entity_poly.entity_id
_entity_poly.type
_entity_poly.pdbx_seq_one_letter_code
_entity_poly.pdbx_strand_id
1 'polypeptide(L)'
;MVICPGKIFFLTLLEGHLHILQFINLWMQTSSVEIERVCNRADECLLETAAVSIKPSGGGPEHLAILAVLKDRSAQYDVNLLKRKFQTAIQKNLNPLFKVSYVKVVAEFPRTASNKLLRRVLRDQLAQELSNRSKL
;
A
#
# COMPACT_ATOMS: atom_id res chain seq x y z
N MET A 1 -2.70 -9.57 -20.25
CA MET A 1 -2.36 -10.82 -19.56
C MET A 1 -1.72 -10.46 -18.23
N VAL A 2 -2.50 -10.41 -17.15
CA VAL A 2 -1.94 -10.29 -15.80
C VAL A 2 -1.93 -11.71 -15.24
N ILE A 3 -0.76 -12.33 -15.25
CA ILE A 3 -0.53 -13.63 -14.61
C ILE A 3 -0.36 -13.36 -13.12
N CYS A 4 -1.37 -13.67 -12.32
CA CYS A 4 -1.21 -13.87 -10.87
C CYS A 4 -1.08 -15.37 -10.61
N PRO A 5 -0.01 -15.84 -9.94
CA PRO A 5 0.09 -17.23 -9.56
C PRO A 5 -0.80 -17.46 -8.32
N GLY A 6 -1.77 -18.36 -8.41
CA GLY A 6 -2.27 -19.07 -7.22
C GLY A 6 -3.78 -19.18 -7.02
N LYS A 7 -4.65 -18.48 -7.75
CA LYS A 7 -6.10 -18.76 -7.72
C LYS A 7 -6.72 -18.57 -9.10
N ILE A 8 -7.07 -19.69 -9.73
CA ILE A 8 -7.94 -19.74 -10.92
C ILE A 8 -9.28 -19.13 -10.50
N PHE A 9 -9.71 -18.06 -11.17
CA PHE A 9 -11.12 -17.69 -11.21
C PHE A 9 -11.55 -17.59 -12.68
N PHE A 10 -12.38 -18.55 -13.05
CA PHE A 10 -13.12 -18.61 -14.29
C PHE A 10 -14.43 -17.82 -14.12
N LEU A 11 -14.96 -17.32 -15.25
CA LEU A 11 -16.36 -16.94 -15.53
C LEU A 11 -16.85 -15.56 -15.06
N THR A 12 -17.57 -14.75 -15.84
CA THR A 12 -18.24 -14.97 -17.14
C THR A 12 -18.33 -13.63 -17.88
N LEU A 13 -18.19 -13.67 -19.20
CA LEU A 13 -18.51 -12.58 -20.11
C LEU A 13 -20.04 -12.43 -20.16
N LEU A 14 -20.62 -11.51 -19.37
CA LEU A 14 -22.01 -11.08 -19.59
C LEU A 14 -22.22 -9.68 -18.99
N GLU A 15 -22.47 -8.71 -19.88
CA GLU A 15 -23.20 -7.46 -19.63
C GLU A 15 -22.78 -6.64 -18.40
N GLY A 16 -21.86 -5.68 -18.53
CA GLY A 16 -21.69 -4.68 -17.47
C GLY A 16 -20.33 -3.98 -17.37
N HIS A 17 -20.09 -3.01 -18.26
CA HIS A 17 -18.88 -2.17 -18.23
C HIS A 17 -18.65 -1.42 -16.91
N LEU A 18 -19.70 -1.22 -16.10
CA LEU A 18 -19.66 -0.49 -14.82
C LEU A 18 -19.34 -1.38 -13.60
N HIS A 19 -19.74 -2.66 -13.64
CA HIS A 19 -19.51 -3.59 -12.51
C HIS A 19 -18.05 -4.07 -12.44
N ILE A 20 -17.37 -4.13 -13.58
CA ILE A 20 -15.97 -4.54 -13.70
C ILE A 20 -15.03 -3.55 -13.00
N LEU A 21 -15.26 -2.23 -13.15
CA LEU A 21 -14.47 -1.20 -12.47
C LEU A 21 -14.68 -1.21 -10.94
N GLN A 22 -15.88 -1.57 -10.47
CA GLN A 22 -16.17 -1.73 -9.05
C GLN A 22 -15.50 -2.99 -8.49
N PHE A 23 -15.53 -4.11 -9.23
CA PHE A 23 -14.83 -5.34 -8.85
C PHE A 23 -13.30 -5.21 -8.86
N ILE A 24 -12.72 -4.49 -9.83
CA ILE A 24 -11.28 -4.20 -9.88
C ILE A 24 -10.87 -3.29 -8.72
N ASN A 25 -11.70 -2.30 -8.36
CA ASN A 25 -11.48 -1.49 -7.16
C ASN A 25 -11.57 -2.33 -5.88
N LEU A 26 -12.55 -3.22 -5.76
CA LEU A 26 -12.69 -4.09 -4.60
C LEU A 26 -11.51 -5.06 -4.46
N TRP A 27 -10.99 -5.60 -5.56
CA TRP A 27 -9.90 -6.59 -5.54
C TRP A 27 -8.54 -5.97 -5.19
N MET A 28 -8.30 -4.71 -5.58
CA MET A 28 -7.14 -3.93 -5.12
C MET A 28 -7.27 -3.53 -3.64
N GLN A 29 -8.50 -3.34 -3.17
CA GLN A 29 -8.77 -2.96 -1.77
C GLN A 29 -8.64 -4.14 -0.80
N THR A 30 -9.02 -5.36 -1.18
CA THR A 30 -8.90 -6.54 -0.31
C THR A 30 -7.45 -6.88 0.02
N SER A 31 -6.53 -6.79 -0.95
CA SER A 31 -5.11 -7.04 -0.72
C SER A 31 -4.40 -5.94 0.09
N SER A 32 -4.75 -4.67 -0.15
CA SER A 32 -4.16 -3.54 0.60
C SER A 32 -4.56 -3.54 2.07
N VAL A 33 -5.84 -3.80 2.38
CA VAL A 33 -6.31 -3.89 3.77
C VAL A 33 -5.65 -5.04 4.53
N GLU A 34 -5.34 -6.14 3.86
CA GLU A 34 -4.65 -7.27 4.49
C GLU A 34 -3.19 -6.94 4.80
N ILE A 35 -2.48 -6.30 3.87
CA ILE A 35 -1.11 -5.80 4.09
C ILE A 35 -1.09 -4.77 5.23
N GLU A 36 -2.03 -3.82 5.24
CA GLU A 36 -2.19 -2.82 6.31
C GLU A 36 -2.38 -3.49 7.68
N ARG A 37 -3.23 -4.53 7.76
CA ARG A 37 -3.46 -5.26 9.01
C ARG A 37 -2.21 -5.95 9.53
N VAL A 38 -1.44 -6.59 8.65
CA VAL A 38 -0.17 -7.25 9.01
C VAL A 38 0.86 -6.22 9.46
N CYS A 39 0.96 -5.09 8.76
CA CYS A 39 1.91 -4.03 9.10
C CYS A 39 1.54 -3.31 10.39
N ASN A 40 0.25 -3.07 10.64
CA ASN A 40 -0.24 -2.50 11.90
C ASN A 40 0.15 -3.35 13.12
N ARG A 41 0.30 -4.66 12.96
CA ARG A 41 0.70 -5.59 14.03
C ARG A 41 2.21 -5.83 14.09
N ALA A 42 2.98 -5.26 13.16
CA ALA A 42 4.42 -5.48 13.11
C ALA A 42 5.18 -4.68 14.17
N ASP A 43 4.58 -3.62 14.71
CA ASP A 43 5.16 -2.77 15.74
C ASP A 43 4.06 -2.11 16.58
N GLU A 44 4.22 -2.07 17.90
CA GLU A 44 3.24 -1.48 18.83
C GLU A 44 3.20 0.05 18.75
N CYS A 45 4.27 0.68 18.27
CA CYS A 45 4.37 2.14 18.15
C CYS A 45 3.53 2.70 17.00
N LEU A 46 2.98 1.83 16.13
CA LEU A 46 2.14 2.23 15.01
C LEU A 46 0.71 2.48 15.46
N LEU A 47 0.16 3.62 15.06
CA LEU A 47 -1.26 3.93 15.19
C LEU A 47 -2.03 3.29 14.04
N GLU A 48 -1.58 3.54 12.82
CA GLU A 48 -2.21 3.03 11.61
C GLU A 48 -1.21 2.99 10.44
N THR A 49 -1.49 2.16 9.46
CA THR A 49 -0.69 2.02 8.24
C THR A 49 -1.60 1.98 7.01
N ALA A 50 -1.07 2.46 5.90
CA ALA A 50 -1.74 2.47 4.61
C ALA A 50 -0.79 1.87 3.55
N ALA A 51 -1.27 0.88 2.81
CA ALA A 51 -0.52 0.25 1.73
C ALA A 51 -0.91 0.90 0.39
N VAL A 52 0.08 1.34 -0.37
CA VAL A 52 -0.12 2.06 -1.64
C VAL A 52 0.85 1.52 -2.69
N SER A 53 0.32 1.15 -3.86
CA SER A 53 1.14 0.84 -5.04
C SER A 53 1.52 2.11 -5.78
N ILE A 54 2.79 2.23 -6.12
CA ILE A 54 3.36 3.37 -6.86
C ILE A 54 4.07 2.87 -8.11
N LYS A 55 3.95 3.63 -9.21
CA LYS A 55 4.68 3.36 -10.45
C LYS A 55 5.97 4.17 -10.47
N PRO A 56 7.14 3.54 -10.69
CA PRO A 56 8.39 4.26 -10.87
C PRO A 56 8.37 5.10 -12.15
N SER A 57 9.06 6.25 -12.15
CA SER A 57 9.09 7.19 -13.28
C SER A 57 9.77 6.62 -14.53
N GLY A 58 10.70 5.67 -14.37
CA GLY A 58 11.42 5.01 -15.46
C GLY A 58 10.67 3.84 -16.11
N GLY A 59 9.41 3.60 -15.73
CA GLY A 59 8.71 2.37 -16.09
C GLY A 59 9.20 1.16 -15.28
N GLY A 60 8.46 0.06 -15.31
CA GLY A 60 8.74 -1.15 -14.54
C GLY A 60 7.58 -1.59 -13.65
N PRO A 61 7.76 -2.68 -12.88
CA PRO A 61 6.74 -3.21 -11.99
C PRO A 61 6.37 -2.20 -10.90
N GLU A 62 5.11 -2.21 -10.47
CA GLU A 62 4.67 -1.37 -9.37
C GLU A 62 5.42 -1.70 -8.08
N HIS A 63 5.78 -0.66 -7.34
CA HIS A 63 6.44 -0.78 -6.05
C HIS A 63 5.40 -0.65 -4.93
N LEU A 64 5.50 -1.53 -3.94
CA LEU A 64 4.71 -1.42 -2.72
C LEU A 64 5.34 -0.38 -1.79
N ALA A 65 4.59 0.67 -1.51
CA ALA A 65 4.93 1.67 -0.51
C ALA A 65 3.99 1.57 0.68
N ILE A 66 4.54 1.70 1.89
CA ILE A 66 3.77 1.67 3.13
C ILE A 66 3.92 3.01 3.82
N LEU A 67 2.80 3.68 4.04
CA LEU A 67 2.76 4.85 4.89
C LEU A 67 2.35 4.42 6.30
N ALA A 68 3.01 4.98 7.30
CA ALA A 68 2.80 4.66 8.70
C ALA A 68 2.54 5.93 9.50
N VAL A 69 1.56 5.89 10.39
CA VAL A 69 1.32 6.90 11.41
C VAL A 69 1.74 6.31 12.75
N LEU A 70 2.56 7.04 13.50
CA LEU A 70 3.01 6.63 14.83
C LEU A 70 2.02 7.11 15.90
N LYS A 71 1.90 6.35 16.98
CA LYS A 71 1.13 6.75 18.17
C LYS A 71 1.80 7.92 18.88
N ASP A 72 3.12 7.85 19.04
CA ASP A 72 3.92 8.94 19.58
C ASP A 72 4.53 9.74 18.42
N ARG A 73 4.10 11.00 18.30
CA ARG A 73 4.56 11.94 17.27
C ARG A 73 5.94 12.52 17.57
N SER A 74 6.44 12.37 18.79
CA SER A 74 7.72 12.93 19.25
C SER A 74 8.87 11.94 19.18
N ALA A 75 8.56 10.65 19.00
CA ALA A 75 9.56 9.59 18.94
C ALA A 75 10.30 9.61 17.60
N GLN A 76 11.62 9.73 17.65
CA GLN A 76 12.47 9.55 16.47
C GLN A 76 12.48 8.07 16.09
N TYR A 77 11.97 7.74 14.90
CA TYR A 77 11.81 6.36 14.44
C TYR A 77 12.72 6.05 13.26
N ASP A 78 13.44 4.94 13.31
CA ASP A 78 14.27 4.49 12.20
C ASP A 78 13.40 3.84 11.11
N VAL A 79 13.26 4.55 9.99
CA VAL A 79 12.50 4.11 8.81
C VAL A 79 13.07 2.81 8.23
N ASN A 80 14.38 2.58 8.31
CA ASN A 80 15.01 1.36 7.79
C ASN A 80 14.69 0.16 8.68
N LEU A 81 14.68 0.35 10.00
CA LEU A 81 14.20 -0.67 10.94
C LEU A 81 12.73 -0.99 10.68
N LEU A 82 11.89 0.03 10.53
CA LEU A 82 10.46 -0.15 10.28
C LEU A 82 10.20 -0.88 8.95
N LYS A 83 10.93 -0.52 7.89
CA LYS A 83 10.89 -1.23 6.61
C LYS A 83 11.24 -2.71 6.74
N ARG A 84 12.27 -3.04 7.51
CA ARG A 84 12.62 -4.45 7.79
C ARG A 84 11.52 -5.17 8.55
N LYS A 85 10.95 -4.55 9.60
CA LYS A 85 9.82 -5.11 10.36
C LYS A 85 8.62 -5.40 9.45
N PHE A 86 8.23 -4.45 8.61
CA PHE A 86 7.15 -4.64 7.64
C PHE A 86 7.45 -5.75 6.63
N GLN A 87 8.66 -5.77 6.07
CA GLN A 87 9.05 -6.81 5.13
C GLN A 87 8.97 -8.20 5.77
N THR A 88 9.48 -8.36 7.00
CA THR A 88 9.41 -9.62 7.74
C THR A 88 7.98 -10.01 8.08
N ALA A 89 7.14 -9.07 8.53
CA ALA A 89 5.75 -9.32 8.86
C ALA A 89 4.96 -9.79 7.63
N ILE A 90 5.15 -9.14 6.49
CA ILE A 90 4.53 -9.50 5.21
C ILE A 90 5.01 -10.86 4.75
N GLN A 91 6.30 -11.16 4.79
CA GLN A 91 6.81 -12.48 4.37
C GLN A 91 6.29 -13.63 5.25
N LYS A 92 6.08 -13.38 6.54
CA LYS A 92 5.58 -14.40 7.47
C LYS A 92 4.08 -14.66 7.35
N ASN A 93 3.29 -13.60 7.14
CA ASN A 93 1.83 -13.67 7.18
C ASN A 93 1.18 -13.66 5.80
N LEU A 94 1.90 -13.22 4.76
CA LEU A 94 1.42 -13.03 3.39
C LEU A 94 2.43 -13.63 2.39
N ASN A 95 2.22 -13.34 1.11
CA ASN A 95 3.05 -13.86 0.04
C ASN A 95 4.45 -13.20 0.04
N PRO A 96 5.57 -13.98 0.04
CA PRO A 96 6.93 -13.44 0.01
C PRO A 96 7.27 -12.64 -1.26
N LEU A 97 6.44 -12.72 -2.31
CA LEU A 97 6.54 -11.87 -3.50
C LEU A 97 6.24 -10.39 -3.22
N PHE A 98 5.55 -10.08 -2.12
CA PHE A 98 5.33 -8.70 -1.72
C PHE A 98 6.62 -8.10 -1.14
N LYS A 99 7.22 -7.17 -1.88
CA LYS A 99 8.44 -6.47 -1.49
C LYS A 99 8.15 -5.00 -1.17
N VAL A 100 8.31 -4.64 0.10
CA VAL A 100 8.23 -3.27 0.60
C VAL A 100 9.40 -2.49 0.02
N SER A 101 9.08 -1.62 -0.92
CA SER A 101 10.07 -0.80 -1.62
C SER A 101 10.32 0.50 -0.87
N TYR A 102 9.25 1.11 -0.36
CA TYR A 102 9.30 2.40 0.32
C TYR A 102 8.50 2.38 1.62
N VAL A 103 9.00 3.07 2.64
CA VAL A 103 8.28 3.31 3.89
C VAL A 103 8.39 4.78 4.22
N LYS A 104 7.26 5.39 4.60
CA LYS A 104 7.21 6.79 5.03
C LYS A 104 6.38 6.92 6.29
N VAL A 105 6.92 7.64 7.26
CA VAL A 105 6.15 8.07 8.42
C VAL A 105 5.45 9.37 8.08
N VAL A 106 4.14 9.44 8.32
CA VAL A 106 3.30 10.63 8.12
C VAL A 106 2.58 10.97 9.42
N ALA A 107 2.28 12.26 9.62
CA ALA A 107 1.61 12.72 10.84
C ALA A 107 0.15 12.23 10.93
N GLU A 108 -0.53 12.16 9.79
CA GLU A 108 -1.91 11.71 9.66
C GLU A 108 -2.20 11.30 8.21
N PHE A 109 -3.30 10.57 8.01
CA PHE A 109 -3.78 10.25 6.69
C PHE A 109 -4.89 11.20 6.22
N PRO A 110 -4.92 11.55 4.91
CA PRO A 110 -5.98 12.37 4.35
C PRO A 110 -7.29 11.58 4.36
N ARG A 111 -8.33 12.14 4.98
CA ARG A 111 -9.65 11.52 5.11
C ARG A 111 -10.75 12.46 4.64
N THR A 112 -11.85 11.89 4.13
CA THR A 112 -13.07 12.64 3.84
C THR A 112 -13.82 12.99 5.11
N ALA A 113 -14.84 13.85 5.02
CA ALA A 113 -15.77 14.14 6.13
C ALA A 113 -16.48 12.88 6.69
N SER A 114 -16.52 11.78 5.92
CA SER A 114 -17.02 10.46 6.35
C SER A 114 -15.91 9.55 6.92
N ASN A 115 -14.74 10.10 7.24
CA ASN A 115 -13.56 9.40 7.76
C ASN A 115 -12.96 8.34 6.81
N LYS A 116 -13.29 8.37 5.51
CA LYS A 116 -12.75 7.42 4.53
C LYS A 116 -11.35 7.83 4.09
N LEU A 117 -10.42 6.89 4.08
CA LEU A 117 -9.04 7.09 3.65
C LEU A 117 -8.98 7.46 2.15
N LEU A 118 -8.37 8.61 1.84
CA LEU A 118 -8.17 9.09 0.48
C LEU A 118 -6.89 8.51 -0.13
N ARG A 119 -6.92 7.21 -0.45
CA ARG A 119 -5.77 6.49 -1.04
C ARG A 119 -5.24 7.12 -2.34
N ARG A 120 -6.14 7.73 -3.13
CA ARG A 120 -5.75 8.46 -4.35
C ARG A 120 -4.80 9.61 -4.03
N VAL A 121 -5.14 10.43 -3.03
CA VAL A 121 -4.32 11.57 -2.60
C VAL A 121 -2.96 11.09 -2.08
N LEU A 122 -2.93 10.02 -1.28
CA LEU A 122 -1.68 9.43 -0.79
C LEU A 122 -0.76 8.96 -1.92
N ARG A 123 -1.33 8.29 -2.93
CA ARG A 123 -0.58 7.83 -4.09
C ARG A 123 -0.04 9.00 -4.91
N ASP A 124 -0.87 10.01 -5.15
CA ASP A 124 -0.49 11.18 -5.94
C ASP A 124 0.63 11.98 -5.25
N GLN A 125 0.52 12.19 -3.94
CA GLN A 125 1.56 12.81 -3.12
C GLN A 125 2.88 12.02 -3.17
N LEU A 126 2.81 10.70 -3.03
CA LEU A 126 4.00 9.86 -3.02
C LEU A 126 4.65 9.76 -4.41
N ALA A 127 3.84 9.68 -5.47
CA ALA A 127 4.34 9.69 -6.85
C ALA A 127 5.03 11.02 -7.18
N GLN A 128 4.46 12.15 -6.73
CA GLN A 128 5.08 13.47 -6.89
C GLN A 128 6.40 13.55 -6.13
N GLU A 129 6.45 13.11 -4.87
CA GLU A 129 7.68 13.11 -4.07
C GLU A 129 8.78 12.27 -4.72
N LEU A 130 8.44 11.07 -5.20
CA LEU A 130 9.41 10.20 -5.87
C LEU A 130 9.87 10.77 -7.21
N SER A 131 8.97 11.38 -7.98
CA SER A 131 9.34 12.07 -9.21
C SER A 131 10.32 13.23 -8.94
N ASN A 132 10.14 13.95 -7.84
CA ASN A 132 11.05 15.03 -7.45
C ASN A 132 12.43 14.49 -7.05
N ARG A 133 12.50 13.34 -6.36
CA ARG A 133 13.77 12.68 -6.02
C ARG A 133 14.54 12.19 -7.25
N SER A 134 13.84 11.72 -8.29
CA SER A 134 14.47 11.28 -9.53
C SER A 134 15.04 12.40 -10.40
N LYS A 135 14.70 13.66 -10.09
CA LYS A 135 15.15 14.85 -10.83
C LYS A 135 16.34 15.56 -10.16
N LEU A 136 16.79 15.07 -9.01
CA LEU A 136 18.00 15.49 -8.30
C LEU A 136 19.13 14.51 -8.63
#